data_AF-A0A653DST6-F1
#
_entry.id   AF-A0A653DST6-F1
#
_cell.length_a   1.000
_cell.length_b   1.000
_cell.length_c   1.000
_cell.angle_alpha   90.00
_cell.angle_beta   90.00
_cell.angle_gamma   90.00
#
_symmetry.space_group_name_H-M   'P 1'
#
loop_
_entity.id
_entity.type
_entity.pdbx_description
1 polymer ?
#
loop_
_entity_poly.entity_id
_entity_poly.type
_entity_poly.pdbx_seq_one_letter_code
_entity_poly.pdbx_strand_id
1 'polypeptide(L)'
;AAYGLGINYNKTKVIIIDREHDNHREIKSVGRCEVVQSFVYLGSLIDNSGSYSTAIQQARVAMTKLTKIWRDHNITKATKCHWFS
;
A
#
# COMPACT_ATOMS: atom_id res chain seq x y z
N ALA A 1 17.86 14.13 4.52
CA ALA A 1 17.50 13.80 3.12
C ALA A 1 18.65 12.99 2.52
N ALA A 2 18.47 11.68 2.34
CA ALA A 2 19.55 10.75 1.95
C ALA A 2 19.63 10.51 0.42
N TYR A 3 18.70 11.07 -0.36
CA TYR A 3 18.60 10.84 -1.82
C TYR A 3 18.49 12.12 -2.67
N GLY A 4 18.70 13.31 -2.09
CA GLY A 4 18.56 14.59 -2.82
C GLY A 4 17.14 14.92 -3.32
N LEU A 5 16.14 14.08 -3.05
CA LEU A 5 14.75 14.30 -3.42
C LEU A 5 14.06 15.20 -2.39
N GLY A 6 13.49 16.32 -2.86
CA GLY A 6 12.66 17.22 -2.06
C GLY A 6 11.19 16.80 -2.07
N ILE A 7 10.53 16.83 -0.91
CA ILE A 7 9.10 16.54 -0.79
C ILE A 7 8.32 17.81 -1.14
N ASN A 8 7.43 17.73 -2.14
CA ASN A 8 6.55 18.83 -2.52
C ASN A 8 5.24 18.77 -1.72
N TYR A 9 5.15 19.60 -0.68
CA TYR A 9 4.00 19.65 0.23
C TYR A 9 2.66 19.99 -0.46
N ASN A 10 2.66 20.68 -1.60
CA ASN A 10 1.43 21.00 -2.34
C ASN A 10 0.86 19.78 -3.10
N LYS A 11 1.71 18.81 -3.44
CA LYS A 11 1.32 17.59 -4.15
C LYS A 11 1.25 16.37 -3.22
N THR A 12 1.96 16.40 -2.11
CA THR A 12 2.02 15.31 -1.15
C THR A 12 0.82 15.37 -0.20
N LYS A 13 -0.05 14.37 -0.31
CA LYS A 13 -1.15 14.12 0.62
C LYS A 13 -0.77 12.97 1.54
N VAL A 14 -1.14 13.09 2.82
CA VAL A 14 -0.85 12.09 3.85
C VAL A 14 -2.16 11.41 4.24
N ILE A 15 -2.10 10.12 4.56
CA ILE A 15 -3.25 9.37 5.09
C ILE A 15 -2.85 8.81 6.44
N ILE A 16 -3.73 9.01 7.39
CA ILE A 16 -3.61 8.44 8.73
C ILE A 16 -4.49 7.20 8.74
N ILE A 17 -3.86 6.03 8.86
CA ILE A 17 -4.57 4.76 8.97
C ILE A 17 -4.93 4.59 10.44
N ASP A 18 -6.22 4.64 10.74
CA ASP A 18 -6.71 4.49 12.10
C ASP A 18 -6.87 3.02 12.43
N ARG A 19 -5.89 2.45 13.13
CA ARG A 19 -5.88 1.02 13.46
C ARG A 19 -6.71 0.68 14.70
N GLU A 20 -7.00 1.65 15.57
CA GLU A 20 -7.67 1.42 16.86
C GLU A 20 -8.88 2.34 17.11
N HIS A 21 -9.29 3.17 16.14
CA HIS A 21 -10.42 4.09 16.28
C HIS A 21 -10.26 5.11 17.41
N ASP A 22 -9.02 5.41 17.81
CA ASP A 22 -8.68 6.34 18.91
C ASP A 22 -8.35 7.76 18.39
N ASN A 23 -8.53 8.03 17.09
CA ASN A 23 -8.39 9.37 16.54
C ASN A 23 -9.59 10.24 16.92
N HIS A 24 -9.71 10.58 18.19
CA HIS A 24 -10.82 11.37 18.74
C HIS A 24 -10.82 12.83 18.29
N ARG A 25 -9.75 13.27 17.62
CA ARG A 25 -9.56 14.62 17.11
C ARG A 25 -9.42 14.53 15.61
N GLU A 26 -10.34 15.11 14.84
CA GLU A 26 -10.23 15.22 13.38
C GLU A 26 -8.87 15.85 13.01
N ILE A 27 -7.87 15.03 12.70
CA ILE A 27 -6.55 15.50 12.29
C ILE A 27 -6.67 16.00 10.85
N LYS A 28 -6.95 17.31 10.71
CA LYS A 28 -7.12 17.96 9.40
C LYS A 28 -5.80 18.12 8.62
N SER A 29 -4.67 18.12 9.32
CA SER A 29 -3.33 18.25 8.72
C SER A 29 -2.25 17.62 9.58
N VAL A 30 -1.20 17.12 8.94
CA VAL A 30 0.03 16.65 9.60
C VAL A 30 1.16 17.55 9.11
N GLY A 31 1.58 18.50 9.95
CA GLY A 31 2.56 19.51 9.58
C GLY A 31 2.07 20.40 8.45
N ARG A 32 2.75 20.37 7.29
CA ARG A 32 2.38 21.12 6.06
C ARG A 32 1.63 20.27 5.03
N CYS A 33 1.38 18.99 5.31
CA CYS A 33 0.68 18.10 4.39
C CYS A 33 -0.80 18.02 4.76
N GLU A 34 -1.66 18.07 3.75
CA GLU A 34 -3.09 17.78 3.89
C GLU A 34 -3.30 16.30 4.21
N VAL A 35 -4.20 16.03 5.17
CA VAL A 35 -4.64 14.68 5.47
C VAL A 35 -5.85 14.36 4.60
N VAL A 36 -5.79 13.28 3.85
CA VAL A 36 -6.93 12.75 3.10
C VAL A 36 -7.41 11.45 3.72
N GLN A 37 -8.71 11.19 3.54
CA GLN A 37 -9.35 10.00 4.09
C GLN A 37 -9.24 8.80 3.13
N SER A 38 -9.25 9.08 1.83
CA SER A 38 -9.07 8.07 0.78
C SER A 38 -8.23 8.61 -0.37
N PHE A 39 -7.48 7.73 -1.03
CA PHE A 39 -6.76 8.02 -2.26
C PHE A 39 -6.74 6.83 -3.21
N VAL A 40 -6.64 7.10 -4.51
CA VAL A 40 -6.43 6.06 -5.51
C VAL A 40 -4.93 5.90 -5.73
N TYR A 41 -4.42 4.73 -5.38
CA TYR A 41 -3.03 4.34 -5.62
C TYR A 41 -2.99 3.20 -6.62
N LEU A 42 -2.32 3.38 -7.76
CA LEU A 42 -2.18 2.37 -8.81
C LEU A 42 -3.54 1.72 -9.19
N GLY A 43 -4.60 2.53 -9.29
CA GLY A 43 -5.96 2.09 -9.62
C GLY A 43 -6.76 1.48 -8.46
N SER A 44 -6.22 1.50 -7.23
CA SER A 44 -6.87 0.99 -6.03
C SER A 44 -7.20 2.08 -5.04
N LEU A 45 -8.47 2.15 -4.62
CA LEU A 45 -8.89 3.02 -3.54
C LEU A 45 -8.36 2.46 -2.21
N ILE A 46 -7.49 3.22 -1.57
CA ILE A 46 -7.01 2.97 -0.22
C ILE A 46 -7.74 3.95 0.68
N ASP A 47 -8.43 3.41 1.68
CA ASP A 47 -9.22 4.15 2.65
C ASP A 47 -8.59 4.07 4.05
N ASN A 48 -8.96 5.02 4.92
CA ASN A 48 -8.44 5.13 6.28
C ASN A 48 -8.77 3.94 7.19
N SER A 49 -9.73 3.10 6.81
CA SER A 49 -10.12 1.85 7.48
C SER A 49 -9.02 0.78 7.48
N GLY A 50 -7.88 1.04 6.82
CA GLY A 50 -6.84 0.03 6.58
C GLY A 50 -7.29 -1.06 5.62
N SER A 51 -8.51 -0.94 5.07
CA SER A 51 -9.04 -1.82 4.05
C SER A 51 -8.39 -1.46 2.72
N TYR A 52 -7.48 -2.31 2.30
CA TYR A 52 -6.98 -2.27 0.94
C TYR A 52 -8.12 -2.67 -0.01
N SER A 53 -8.33 -1.94 -1.12
CA SER A 53 -9.20 -2.36 -2.23
C SER A 53 -9.20 -3.88 -2.45
N THR A 54 -10.38 -4.44 -2.67
CA THR A 54 -10.59 -5.89 -2.86
C THR A 54 -9.64 -6.49 -3.90
N ALA A 55 -9.29 -5.75 -4.95
CA ALA A 55 -8.39 -6.18 -6.01
C ALA A 55 -7.00 -6.60 -5.51
N ILE A 56 -6.43 -5.91 -4.51
CA ILE A 56 -5.05 -6.20 -4.09
C ILE A 56 -5.02 -7.06 -2.83
N GLN A 57 -6.10 -7.06 -2.03
CA GLN A 57 -6.32 -8.19 -1.12
C GLN A 57 -6.40 -9.49 -1.92
N GLN A 58 -7.15 -9.51 -3.03
CA GLN A 58 -7.23 -10.67 -3.92
C GLN A 58 -5.86 -10.99 -4.55
N ALA A 59 -5.12 -10.00 -5.07
CA ALA A 59 -3.79 -10.22 -5.61
C ALA A 59 -2.82 -10.77 -4.54
N ARG A 60 -2.88 -10.26 -3.30
CA ARG A 60 -2.07 -10.75 -2.17
C ARG A 60 -2.43 -12.19 -1.80
N VAL A 61 -3.71 -12.54 -1.75
CA VAL A 61 -4.18 -13.90 -1.49
C VAL A 61 -3.73 -14.86 -2.60
N ALA A 62 -3.91 -14.46 -3.86
CA ALA A 62 -3.43 -15.23 -5.02
C ALA A 62 -1.91 -15.42 -4.97
N MET A 63 -1.16 -14.38 -4.65
CA MET A 63 0.29 -14.43 -4.53
C MET A 63 0.76 -15.33 -3.39
N THR A 64 0.04 -15.34 -2.27
CA THR A 64 0.33 -16.25 -1.14
C THR A 64 0.08 -17.71 -1.53
N LYS A 65 -1.00 -17.98 -2.27
CA LYS A 65 -1.27 -19.32 -2.82
C LYS A 65 -0.19 -19.76 -3.81
N LEU A 66 0.19 -18.88 -4.74
CA LEU A 66 1.28 -19.12 -5.69
C LEU A 66 2.61 -19.38 -4.98
N THR A 67 2.91 -18.63 -3.91
CA THR A 67 4.13 -18.84 -3.13
C THR A 67 4.17 -20.21 -2.46
N LYS A 68 3.03 -20.72 -1.99
CA LYS A 68 2.92 -22.09 -1.46
C LYS A 68 3.18 -23.13 -2.55
N ILE A 69 2.48 -23.03 -3.67
CA ILE A 69 2.67 -23.91 -4.84
C ILE A 69 4.15 -23.94 -5.25
N TRP A 70 4.76 -22.76 -5.42
CA TRP A 70 6.15 -22.70 -5.81
C TRP A 70 7.12 -23.28 -4.78
N ARG A 71 6.78 -23.21 -3.49
CA ARG A 71 7.56 -23.84 -2.43
C ARG A 71 7.46 -25.36 -2.52
N ASP A 72 6.25 -25.88 -2.69
CA ASP A 72 5.99 -27.32 -2.78
C ASP A 72 6.63 -27.94 -4.04
N HIS A 73 6.72 -27.16 -5.12
CA HIS A 73 7.38 -27.57 -6.37
C HIS A 73 8.86 -27.16 -6.46
N ASN A 74 9.46 -26.65 -5.39
CA ASN A 74 10.86 -26.22 -5.32
C ASN A 74 11.30 -25.26 -6.45
N ILE A 75 10.38 -24.43 -6.94
CA ILE A 75 10.61 -23.54 -8.09
C ILE A 75 11.51 -22.37 -7.68
N THR A 76 12.60 -22.18 -8.43
CA THR A 76 13.62 -21.17 -8.15
C THR A 76 13.14 -19.74 -8.44
N LYS A 77 13.80 -18.75 -7.85
CA LYS A 77 13.50 -17.32 -8.09
C LYS A 77 13.74 -16.92 -9.56
N ALA A 78 14.76 -17.47 -10.20
CA ALA A 78 15.09 -17.18 -11.60
C ALA A 78 13.94 -17.58 -12.54
N THR A 79 13.38 -18.78 -12.33
CA THR A 79 12.23 -19.25 -13.10
C THR A 79 11.02 -18.37 -12.87
N LYS A 80 10.73 -17.99 -11.61
CA LYS A 80 9.62 -17.06 -11.30
C LYS A 80 9.76 -15.76 -12.06
N CYS A 81 10.92 -15.10 -11.98
CA CYS A 81 11.16 -13.83 -12.66
C CYS A 81 10.96 -13.93 -14.18
N HIS A 82 11.36 -15.03 -14.80
CA HIS A 82 11.19 -15.24 -16.24
C HIS A 82 9.71 -15.31 -16.69
N TRP A 83 8.82 -15.87 -15.85
CA TRP A 83 7.39 -15.95 -16.19
C TRP A 83 6.62 -14.63 -16.04
N PHE A 84 7.18 -13.64 -15.32
CA PHE A 84 6.52 -12.35 -15.04
C PHE A 84 7.22 -11.16 -15.71
N SER A 85 8.27 -11.38 -16.48
CA SER A 85 8.94 -10.36 -17.31
C SER A 85 8.35 -10.33 -18.71
#